data_AF-A0A5E7C2Y6-F1
#
_entry.id   AF-A0A5E7C2Y6-F1
#
_cell.length_a   1.000
_cell.length_b   1.000
_cell.length_c   1.000
_cell.angle_alpha   90.00
_cell.angle_beta   90.00
_cell.angle_gamma   90.00
#
_symmetry.space_group_name_H-M   'P 1'
#
loop_
_entity.id
_entity.type
_entity.pdbx_description
1 polymer ?
#
loop_
_entity_poly.entity_id
_entity_poly.type
_entity_poly.pdbx_seq_one_letter_code
_entity_poly.pdbx_strand_id
1 'polypeptide(L)'
;MSIVADKEIAMSPNKACPVILSSFPATHILLFRHPTTGVQLVKGTIESGETPAQTALRELSEESGIGAASLVSDMGCWDAEHLDQIWSFQLCFTQEYLPQQWNHLTLDDHGHSFSFFWAPFDNLPYADCHPVFRRALRFLTAKLTAKGYVLAHDHSQSNALLTTISADRPIQR
;
A
#
# COMPACT_ATOMS: atom_id res chain seq x y z
N MET A 1 28.49 -20.28 29.02
CA MET A 1 28.20 -19.14 28.13
C MET A 1 26.84 -19.40 27.50
N SER A 2 25.81 -18.68 27.96
CA SER A 2 24.45 -18.83 27.45
C SER A 2 24.31 -17.97 26.20
N ILE A 3 23.95 -18.59 25.09
CA ILE A 3 23.54 -17.88 23.88
C ILE A 3 22.10 -17.45 24.16
N VAL A 4 21.91 -16.19 24.57
CA VAL A 4 20.59 -15.56 24.48
C VAL A 4 20.32 -15.42 22.99
N ALA A 5 19.51 -16.32 22.46
CA ALA A 5 18.82 -16.07 21.21
C ALA A 5 18.01 -14.78 21.43
N ASP A 6 18.26 -13.76 20.62
CA ASP A 6 17.41 -12.60 20.51
C ASP A 6 16.02 -13.10 20.14
N LYS A 7 15.19 -13.31 21.17
CA LYS A 7 13.78 -13.59 21.02
C LYS A 7 13.19 -12.28 20.54
N GLU A 8 13.15 -12.09 19.23
CA GLU A 8 12.39 -11.05 18.56
C GLU A 8 11.02 -11.04 19.25
N ILE A 9 10.75 -10.02 20.05
CA ILE A 9 9.46 -9.90 20.73
C ILE A 9 8.49 -9.65 19.60
N ALA A 10 7.76 -10.70 19.21
CA ALA A 10 6.76 -10.60 18.18
C ALA A 10 5.75 -9.53 18.61
N MET A 11 5.76 -8.39 17.89
CA MET A 11 4.79 -7.33 18.10
C MET A 11 3.40 -7.92 17.86
N SER A 12 2.49 -7.79 18.83
CA SER A 12 1.12 -8.26 18.70
C SER A 12 0.28 -7.15 18.07
N PRO A 13 -0.18 -7.28 16.80
CA PRO A 13 -0.99 -6.26 16.17
C PRO A 13 -2.37 -6.16 16.81
N ASN A 14 -2.90 -4.94 16.88
CA ASN A 14 -4.29 -4.66 17.26
C ASN A 14 -5.08 -3.98 16.13
N LYS A 15 -4.40 -3.66 15.02
CA LYS A 15 -5.00 -3.21 13.77
C LYS A 15 -4.54 -4.09 12.62
N ALA A 16 -5.43 -4.33 11.66
CA ALA A 16 -5.06 -4.90 10.37
C ALA A 16 -5.37 -3.89 9.26
N CYS A 17 -4.48 -3.84 8.26
CA CYS A 17 -4.55 -2.92 7.13
C CYS A 17 -4.46 -3.73 5.84
N PRO A 18 -5.57 -3.92 5.09
CA PRO A 18 -5.52 -4.52 3.77
C PRO A 18 -4.78 -3.59 2.80
N VAL A 19 -3.97 -4.18 1.93
CA VAL A 19 -3.24 -3.50 0.88
C VAL A 19 -3.66 -4.10 -0.44
N ILE A 20 -4.28 -3.29 -1.30
CA ILE A 20 -4.59 -3.67 -2.69
C ILE A 20 -3.69 -2.87 -3.61
N LEU A 21 -3.07 -3.58 -4.55
CA LEU A 21 -2.26 -3.00 -5.59
C LEU A 21 -2.96 -3.16 -6.94
N SER A 22 -2.80 -2.17 -7.80
CA SER A 22 -3.06 -2.30 -9.23
C SER A 22 -1.81 -1.93 -10.02
N SER A 23 -1.74 -2.41 -11.26
CA SER A 23 -0.62 -2.14 -12.16
C SER A 23 -1.16 -1.48 -13.41
N PHE A 24 -0.90 -0.19 -13.71
CA PHE A 24 -1.01 0.40 -15.06
C PHE A 24 -0.57 1.88 -15.11
N PRO A 25 0.47 2.28 -15.90
CA PRO A 25 1.65 1.52 -16.30
C PRO A 25 2.64 1.26 -15.13
N ALA A 26 2.36 1.84 -13.96
CA ALA A 26 3.13 1.71 -12.71
C ALA A 26 2.32 1.00 -11.62
N THR A 27 2.97 0.57 -10.53
CA THR A 27 2.26 0.12 -9.32
C THR A 27 1.53 1.28 -8.67
N HIS A 28 0.24 1.08 -8.41
CA HIS A 28 -0.61 1.97 -7.63
C HIS A 28 -1.10 1.26 -6.38
N ILE A 29 -1.31 2.00 -5.31
CA ILE A 29 -1.94 1.53 -4.08
C ILE A 29 -3.34 2.09 -3.98
N LEU A 30 -4.30 1.26 -3.54
CA LEU A 30 -5.63 1.72 -3.24
C LEU A 30 -5.64 2.56 -1.96
N LEU A 31 -6.14 3.80 -2.05
CA LEU A 31 -6.38 4.69 -0.92
C LEU A 31 -7.80 5.22 -0.98
N PHE A 32 -8.24 5.84 0.12
CA PHE A 32 -9.46 6.63 0.12
C PHE A 32 -9.23 8.03 0.70
N ARG A 33 -10.11 8.96 0.33
CA ARG A 33 -10.22 10.27 0.98
C ARG A 33 -11.40 10.24 1.94
N HIS A 34 -11.09 10.41 3.22
CA HIS A 34 -12.10 10.66 4.24
C HIS A 34 -12.61 12.10 4.12
N PRO A 35 -13.92 12.36 4.30
CA PRO A 35 -14.50 13.69 4.12
C PRO A 35 -13.87 14.79 4.97
N THR A 36 -13.31 14.44 6.14
CA THR A 36 -12.81 15.43 7.11
C THR A 36 -11.34 15.27 7.51
N THR A 37 -10.70 14.12 7.26
CA THR A 37 -9.37 13.78 7.82
C THR A 37 -8.33 13.43 6.76
N GLY A 38 -8.68 13.65 5.49
CA GLY A 38 -7.75 13.54 4.37
C GLY A 38 -7.57 12.11 3.86
N VAL A 39 -6.41 11.85 3.26
CA VAL A 39 -6.14 10.57 2.58
C VAL A 39 -5.66 9.52 3.57
N GLN A 40 -6.25 8.32 3.47
CA GLN A 40 -6.04 7.21 4.39
C GLN A 40 -5.91 5.86 3.67
N LEU A 41 -5.40 4.88 4.43
CA LEU A 41 -5.51 3.46 4.14
C LEU A 41 -6.73 2.90 4.87
N VAL A 42 -7.40 1.91 4.26
CA VAL A 42 -8.37 1.07 4.98
C VAL A 42 -7.64 0.38 6.13
N LYS A 43 -8.26 0.39 7.30
CA LYS A 43 -7.78 -0.38 8.46
C LYS A 43 -8.90 -0.49 9.48
N GLY A 44 -8.84 -1.53 10.29
CA GLY A 44 -9.64 -1.56 11.49
C GLY A 44 -9.12 -2.50 12.56
N THR A 45 -9.95 -2.69 13.58
CA THR A 45 -9.57 -3.36 14.83
C THR A 45 -9.58 -4.86 14.61
N ILE A 46 -8.53 -5.54 15.07
CA ILE A 46 -8.55 -7.00 15.14
C ILE A 46 -9.47 -7.40 16.28
N GLU A 47 -10.61 -8.01 15.94
CA GLU A 47 -11.59 -8.45 16.94
C GLU A 47 -11.17 -9.77 17.60
N SER A 48 -11.82 -10.10 18.72
CA SER A 48 -11.55 -11.32 19.46
C SER A 48 -11.79 -12.56 18.59
N GLY A 49 -10.74 -13.35 18.38
CA GLY A 49 -10.80 -14.57 17.58
C GLY A 49 -10.46 -14.37 16.10
N GLU A 50 -10.21 -13.13 15.65
CA GLU A 50 -9.74 -12.85 14.31
C GLU A 50 -8.21 -12.94 14.22
N THR A 51 -7.73 -13.48 13.10
CA THR A 51 -6.36 -13.26 12.64
C THR A 51 -6.25 -11.92 11.90
N PRO A 52 -5.05 -11.32 11.81
CA PRO A 52 -4.85 -10.10 11.02
C PRO A 52 -5.36 -10.20 9.57
N ALA A 53 -5.21 -11.37 8.95
CA ALA A 53 -5.70 -11.62 7.59
C ALA A 53 -7.23 -11.61 7.51
N GLN A 54 -7.92 -12.23 8.48
CA GLN A 54 -9.39 -12.20 8.54
C GLN A 54 -9.90 -10.78 8.75
N THR A 55 -9.32 -10.05 9.70
CA THR A 55 -9.64 -8.64 9.93
C THR A 55 -9.41 -7.82 8.67
N ALA A 56 -8.26 -7.96 8.00
CA ALA A 56 -7.98 -7.19 6.79
C ALA A 56 -9.01 -7.44 5.67
N LEU A 57 -9.44 -8.69 5.46
CA LEU A 57 -10.46 -9.00 4.46
C LEU A 57 -11.85 -8.48 4.84
N ARG A 58 -12.22 -8.56 6.13
CA ARG A 58 -13.48 -7.99 6.63
C ARG A 58 -13.51 -6.47 6.45
N GLU A 59 -12.50 -5.78 6.94
CA GLU A 59 -12.36 -4.31 6.84
C GLU A 59 -12.33 -3.85 5.38
N LEU A 60 -11.66 -4.60 4.50
CA LEU A 60 -11.68 -4.32 3.07
C LEU A 60 -13.10 -4.36 2.51
N SER A 61 -13.87 -5.39 2.85
CA SER A 61 -15.26 -5.50 2.42
C SER A 61 -16.14 -4.39 3.00
N GLU A 62 -16.01 -4.10 4.30
CA GLU A 62 -16.85 -3.14 5.03
C GLU A 62 -16.61 -1.69 4.60
N GLU A 63 -15.34 -1.29 4.46
CA GLU A 63 -14.98 0.10 4.18
C GLU A 63 -14.88 0.43 2.68
N SER A 64 -14.69 -0.56 1.80
CA SER A 64 -14.48 -0.33 0.36
C SER A 64 -15.48 -1.00 -0.58
N GLY A 65 -16.24 -1.98 -0.07
CA GLY A 65 -17.15 -2.80 -0.87
C GLY A 65 -16.48 -3.93 -1.65
N ILE A 66 -15.14 -4.09 -1.55
CA ILE A 66 -14.41 -5.17 -2.20
C ILE A 66 -14.54 -6.45 -1.35
N GLY A 67 -15.55 -7.26 -1.67
CA GLY A 67 -15.89 -8.46 -0.92
C GLY A 67 -15.23 -9.75 -1.41
N ALA A 68 -14.87 -9.84 -2.70
CA ALA A 68 -14.23 -11.02 -3.27
C ALA A 68 -12.71 -10.82 -3.37
N ALA A 69 -12.05 -10.80 -2.20
CA ALA A 69 -10.60 -10.71 -2.08
C ALA A 69 -10.01 -11.92 -1.35
N SER A 70 -8.72 -12.19 -1.61
CA SER A 70 -7.94 -13.21 -0.93
C SER A 70 -6.60 -12.65 -0.43
N LEU A 71 -6.06 -13.29 0.61
CA LEU A 71 -4.72 -12.94 1.13
C LEU A 71 -3.64 -13.43 0.16
N VAL A 72 -2.65 -12.56 -0.09
CA VAL A 72 -1.43 -12.87 -0.85
C VAL A 72 -0.25 -13.05 0.09
N SER A 73 0.00 -12.08 0.98
CA SER A 73 1.18 -12.09 1.85
C SER A 73 1.00 -11.20 3.07
N ASP A 74 1.54 -11.64 4.21
CA ASP A 74 1.79 -10.76 5.36
C ASP A 74 3.00 -9.87 5.06
N MET A 75 2.79 -8.56 5.14
CA MET A 75 3.80 -7.52 4.90
C MET A 75 4.51 -7.06 6.18
N GLY A 76 4.12 -7.63 7.33
CA GLY A 76 4.71 -7.41 8.65
C GLY A 76 3.96 -6.41 9.49
N CYS A 77 4.37 -6.34 10.76
CA CYS A 77 3.82 -5.40 11.73
C CYS A 77 4.63 -4.10 11.78
N TRP A 78 3.94 -3.01 12.11
CA TRP A 78 4.50 -1.68 12.31
C TRP A 78 3.91 -1.04 13.57
N ASP A 79 4.77 -0.61 14.48
CA ASP A 79 4.35 0.23 15.60
C ASP A 79 4.05 1.64 15.08
N ALA A 80 2.79 2.05 15.22
CA ALA A 80 2.35 3.36 14.76
C ALA A 80 2.84 4.48 15.66
N GLU A 81 3.32 4.19 16.89
CA GLU A 81 3.62 5.16 17.94
C GLU A 81 2.49 6.18 18.10
N HIS A 82 1.25 5.70 17.94
CA HIS A 82 0.06 6.53 17.90
C HIS A 82 -1.11 5.74 18.47
N LEU A 83 -1.61 6.18 19.63
CA LEU A 83 -2.73 5.56 20.33
C LEU A 83 -2.50 4.05 20.58
N ASP A 84 -1.26 3.67 20.91
CA ASP A 84 -0.83 2.29 21.18
C ASP A 84 -1.19 1.30 20.06
N GLN A 85 -1.25 1.78 18.81
CA GLN A 85 -1.63 0.95 17.67
C GLN A 85 -0.41 0.24 17.07
N ILE A 86 -0.55 -1.07 16.90
CA ILE A 86 0.38 -1.90 16.12
C ILE A 86 -0.40 -2.43 14.92
N TRP A 87 0.03 -2.03 13.72
CA TRP A 87 -0.66 -2.33 12.47
C TRP A 87 0.01 -3.52 11.79
N SER A 88 -0.79 -4.51 11.40
CA SER A 88 -0.35 -5.59 10.51
C SER A 88 -0.83 -5.30 9.09
N PHE A 89 0.10 -5.19 8.15
CA PHE A 89 -0.22 -4.96 6.74
C PHE A 89 -0.42 -6.29 6.01
N GLN A 90 -1.56 -6.46 5.34
CA GLN A 90 -1.94 -7.69 4.65
C GLN A 90 -2.11 -7.39 3.17
N LEU A 91 -1.20 -7.89 2.33
CA LEU A 91 -1.34 -7.77 0.88
C LEU A 91 -2.47 -8.68 0.42
N CYS A 92 -3.45 -8.10 -0.26
CA CYS A 92 -4.63 -8.79 -0.75
C CYS A 92 -4.70 -8.71 -2.29
N PHE A 93 -5.48 -9.61 -2.87
CA PHE A 93 -5.75 -9.65 -4.31
C PHE A 93 -7.24 -9.84 -4.54
N THR A 94 -7.77 -9.18 -5.55
CA THR A 94 -9.14 -9.39 -6.05
C THR A 94 -9.11 -9.55 -7.55
N GLN A 95 -10.03 -10.37 -8.08
CA GLN A 95 -10.28 -10.51 -9.51
C GLN A 95 -11.36 -9.54 -10.00
N GLU A 96 -11.97 -8.78 -9.09
CA GLU A 96 -12.99 -7.80 -9.44
C GLU A 96 -12.41 -6.72 -10.35
N TYR A 97 -13.18 -6.32 -11.36
CA TYR A 97 -12.85 -5.17 -12.18
C TYR A 97 -13.26 -3.89 -11.45
N LEU A 98 -12.31 -3.27 -10.77
CA LEU A 98 -12.55 -2.06 -9.98
C LEU A 98 -12.41 -0.80 -10.85
N PRO A 99 -13.28 0.21 -10.65
CA PRO A 99 -13.17 1.48 -11.37
C PRO A 99 -11.92 2.26 -10.93
N GLN A 100 -11.53 3.27 -11.71
CA GLN A 100 -10.40 4.14 -11.35
C GLN A 100 -10.67 4.93 -10.05
N GLN A 101 -11.93 5.26 -9.80
CA GLN A 101 -12.40 5.93 -8.58
C GLN A 101 -13.83 5.48 -8.30
N TRP A 102 -14.19 5.38 -7.02
CA TRP A 102 -15.57 5.15 -6.59
C TRP A 102 -15.82 5.73 -5.21
N ASN A 103 -17.09 5.80 -4.83
CA ASN A 103 -17.49 6.12 -3.46
C ASN A 103 -18.11 4.88 -2.83
N HIS A 104 -17.80 4.63 -1.56
CA HIS A 104 -18.41 3.57 -0.78
C HIS A 104 -19.02 4.15 0.49
N LEU A 105 -20.27 3.77 0.78
CA LEU A 105 -20.92 4.12 2.04
C LEU A 105 -20.50 3.09 3.08
N THR A 106 -19.72 3.51 4.06
CA THR A 106 -19.24 2.60 5.10
C THR A 106 -20.39 2.14 5.98
N LEU A 107 -20.33 0.88 6.40
CA LEU A 107 -21.36 0.26 7.24
C LEU A 107 -21.19 0.62 8.73
N ASP A 108 -20.00 1.07 9.13
CA ASP A 108 -19.54 1.15 10.51
C ASP A 108 -19.08 2.57 10.92
N ASP A 109 -18.47 3.35 10.02
CA ASP A 109 -18.00 4.73 10.28
C ASP A 109 -19.12 5.78 10.14
N HIS A 110 -20.23 5.54 10.85
CA HIS A 110 -21.38 6.46 10.97
C HIS A 110 -22.04 6.85 9.63
N GLY A 111 -21.89 6.01 8.59
CA GLY A 111 -22.42 6.28 7.26
C GLY A 111 -21.62 7.33 6.49
N HIS A 112 -20.33 7.47 6.76
CA HIS A 112 -19.45 8.27 5.92
C HIS A 112 -19.28 7.63 4.53
N SER A 113 -19.14 8.49 3.53
CA SER A 113 -18.84 8.08 2.16
C SER A 113 -17.35 8.28 1.91
N PHE A 114 -16.65 7.19 1.68
CA PHE A 114 -15.22 7.19 1.38
C PHE A 114 -14.99 7.24 -0.12
N SER A 115 -14.20 8.21 -0.59
CA SER A 115 -13.86 8.34 -2.01
C SER A 115 -12.55 7.61 -2.31
N PHE A 116 -12.65 6.42 -2.90
CA PHE A 116 -11.54 5.56 -3.26
C PHE A 116 -10.88 5.99 -4.58
N PHE A 117 -9.56 5.85 -4.64
CA PHE A 117 -8.75 6.13 -5.81
C PHE A 117 -7.43 5.35 -5.78
N TRP A 118 -6.85 5.14 -6.95
CA TRP A 118 -5.53 4.52 -7.11
C TRP A 118 -4.43 5.58 -7.06
N ALA A 119 -3.60 5.56 -6.02
CA ALA A 119 -2.48 6.46 -5.86
C ALA A 119 -1.20 5.85 -6.46
N PRO A 120 -0.50 6.53 -7.37
CA PRO A 120 0.74 6.01 -7.94
C PRO A 120 1.85 5.97 -6.89
N PHE A 121 2.67 4.92 -6.89
CA PHE A 121 3.74 4.75 -5.88
C PHE A 121 4.79 5.88 -5.91
N ASP A 122 5.05 6.48 -7.07
CA ASP A 122 6.03 7.55 -7.26
C ASP A 122 5.50 8.95 -6.92
N ASN A 123 4.19 9.09 -6.73
CA ASN A 123 3.54 10.36 -6.42
C ASN A 123 2.39 10.16 -5.42
N LEU A 124 2.73 9.61 -4.25
CA LEU A 124 1.78 9.45 -3.16
C LEU A 124 1.38 10.81 -2.56
N PRO A 125 0.10 11.00 -2.17
CA PRO A 125 -0.45 12.27 -1.69
C PRO A 125 -0.10 12.53 -0.21
N TYR A 126 1.18 12.48 0.15
CA TYR A 126 1.64 12.59 1.54
C TYR A 126 1.21 13.88 2.25
N ALA A 127 1.02 14.97 1.50
CA ALA A 127 0.57 16.26 2.03
C ALA A 127 -0.89 16.22 2.53
N ASP A 128 -1.70 15.34 1.95
CA ASP A 128 -3.11 15.18 2.29
C ASP A 128 -3.36 14.16 3.41
N CYS A 129 -2.31 13.43 3.82
CA CYS A 129 -2.40 12.43 4.88
C CYS A 129 -2.24 13.05 6.27
N HIS A 130 -3.05 12.60 7.22
CA HIS A 130 -2.73 12.74 8.64
C HIS A 130 -1.35 12.09 8.92
N PRO A 131 -0.51 12.63 9.84
CA PRO A 131 0.86 12.18 10.04
C PRO A 131 1.05 10.68 10.26
N VAL A 132 0.10 9.99 10.90
CA VAL A 132 0.17 8.52 11.10
C VAL A 132 0.08 7.76 9.77
N PHE A 133 -0.86 8.12 8.89
CA PHE A 133 -1.01 7.47 7.57
C PHE A 133 0.16 7.80 6.65
N ARG A 134 0.71 9.02 6.73
CA ARG A 134 1.93 9.37 6.00
C ARG A 134 3.10 8.47 6.38
N ARG A 135 3.30 8.20 7.68
CA ARG A 135 4.35 7.30 8.17
C ARG A 135 4.06 5.84 7.80
N ALA A 136 2.81 5.40 7.92
CA ALA A 136 2.37 4.07 7.49
C ALA A 136 2.69 3.82 6.01
N LEU A 137 2.34 4.76 5.13
CA LEU A 137 2.63 4.67 3.69
C LEU A 137 4.13 4.59 3.40
N ARG A 138 4.97 5.36 4.12
CA ARG A 138 6.43 5.26 3.99
C ARG A 138 6.98 3.90 4.40
N PHE A 139 6.48 3.36 5.53
CA PHE A 139 6.86 2.01 5.97
C PHE A 139 6.44 0.95 4.94
N LEU A 140 5.17 1.00 4.52
CA LEU A 140 4.57 0.04 3.60
C LEU A 140 5.25 0.07 2.23
N THR A 141 5.50 1.25 1.66
CA THR A 141 6.18 1.38 0.36
C THR A 141 7.62 0.86 0.41
N ALA A 142 8.35 1.09 1.50
CA ALA A 142 9.67 0.50 1.69
C ALA A 142 9.61 -1.04 1.74
N LYS A 143 8.64 -1.62 2.46
CA LYS A 143 8.41 -3.07 2.52
C LYS A 143 8.03 -3.66 1.16
N LEU A 144 7.13 -3.00 0.43
CA LEU A 144 6.69 -3.41 -0.90
C LEU A 144 7.84 -3.35 -1.91
N THR A 145 8.63 -2.28 -1.89
CA THR A 145 9.83 -2.14 -2.74
C THR A 145 10.85 -3.25 -2.45
N ALA A 146 11.11 -3.55 -1.18
CA ALA A 146 12.01 -4.63 -0.78
C ALA A 146 11.53 -6.03 -1.24
N LYS A 147 10.22 -6.20 -1.48
CA LYS A 147 9.62 -7.42 -2.04
C LYS A 147 9.48 -7.40 -3.58
N GLY A 148 9.96 -6.35 -4.26
CA GLY A 148 9.97 -6.24 -5.72
C GLY A 148 8.73 -5.58 -6.34
N TYR A 149 7.85 -4.98 -5.54
CA TYR A 149 6.78 -4.11 -6.05
C TYR A 149 7.38 -2.72 -6.31
N VAL A 150 7.68 -2.42 -7.57
CA VAL A 150 8.52 -1.28 -7.95
C VAL A 150 7.71 -0.08 -8.45
N LEU A 151 8.31 1.10 -8.25
CA LEU A 151 7.96 2.32 -8.99
C LEU A 151 8.05 2.02 -10.49
N ALA A 152 7.22 2.64 -11.33
CA ALA A 152 7.47 2.58 -12.76
C ALA A 152 8.92 3.00 -13.02
N HIS A 153 9.67 2.17 -13.73
CA HIS A 153 10.96 2.60 -14.26
C HIS A 153 10.69 3.81 -15.13
N ASP A 154 11.37 4.92 -14.82
CA ASP A 154 11.44 6.06 -15.72
C ASP A 154 12.02 5.56 -17.06
N HIS A 155 11.16 5.45 -18.07
CA HIS A 155 11.55 5.02 -19.42
C HIS A 155 12.54 6.01 -20.08
N SER A 156 12.89 7.12 -19.43
CA SER A 156 13.84 8.12 -19.91
C SER A 156 15.29 7.61 -20.01
N GLN A 157 15.70 6.54 -19.31
CA GLN A 157 17.10 6.06 -19.35
C GLN A 157 17.41 4.99 -20.41
N SER A 158 16.41 4.37 -21.05
CA SER A 158 16.67 3.33 -22.07
C SER A 158 17.01 3.88 -23.46
N ASN A 159 16.92 5.19 -23.69
CA ASN A 159 17.22 5.79 -25.00
C ASN A 159 18.65 6.33 -25.14
N ALA A 160 19.47 6.26 -24.09
CA ALA A 160 20.83 6.80 -24.09
C ALA A 160 21.90 5.85 -24.68
N LEU A 161 21.55 4.59 -25.02
CA LEU A 161 22.52 3.60 -25.52
C LEU A 161 22.46 3.31 -27.02
N LEU A 162 21.56 3.95 -27.79
CA LEU A 162 21.43 3.71 -29.23
C LEU A 162 22.03 4.81 -30.14
N THR A 163 22.58 5.89 -29.59
CA THR A 163 23.11 7.02 -30.38
C THR A 163 24.61 7.02 -30.67
N THR A 164 25.38 6.00 -30.29
CA THR A 164 26.86 6.02 -30.45
C THR A 164 27.43 5.08 -31.52
N ILE A 165 26.63 4.65 -32.51
CA ILE A 165 27.19 3.93 -33.67
C ILE A 165 26.69 4.56 -34.97
N SER A 166 27.21 5.74 -35.29
CA SER A 166 27.47 6.10 -36.69
C SER A 166 28.74 6.96 -36.72
N ALA A 167 29.87 6.28 -36.84
CA ALA A 167 31.13 6.89 -37.21
C ALA A 167 31.10 7.11 -38.73
N ASP A 168 31.05 8.36 -39.17
CA ASP A 168 31.43 8.70 -40.54
C ASP A 168 32.64 9.62 -40.53
N ARG A 169 33.67 9.18 -41.25
CA ARG A 169 35.00 9.79 -41.32
C ARG A 169 34.99 11.04 -42.19
N PRO A 170 35.89 12.01 -41.95
CA PRO A 170 36.05 13.14 -42.86
C PRO A 170 36.83 12.71 -44.11
N ILE A 171 36.29 13.01 -45.29
CA ILE A 171 37.07 13.00 -46.54
C ILE A 171 37.79 14.34 -46.67
N GLN A 172 39.11 14.28 -46.76
CA GLN A 172 40.01 15.39 -47.04
C GLN A 172 39.99 15.79 -48.53
N ARG A 173 40.05 17.11 -48.74
CA ARG A 173 40.45 17.89 -49.93
C ARG A 173 39.60 17.80 -51.20
#